data_AF-A0AA39MLB7-F1
#
_entry.id   AF-A0AA39MLB7-F1
#
_cell.length_a   1.000
_cell.length_b   1.000
_cell.length_c   1.000
_cell.angle_alpha   90.00
_cell.angle_beta   90.00
_cell.angle_gamma   90.00
#
_symmetry.space_group_name_H-M   'P 1'
#
loop_
_entity.id
_entity.type
_entity.pdbx_description
1 polymer ?
#
loop_
_entity_poly.entity_id
_entity_poly.type
_entity_poly.pdbx_seq_one_letter_code
_entity_poly.pdbx_strand_id
1 'polypeptide(L)'
;MSGTAGPSVNNTVPSSHLSLVPPPQSLAQDCPILIWMLSLNREYTAEEYEACYTFLKDYTDHVDLGPFNAEDADSFRHLITQLLPVLMMRHRRIPRSKWRDQVTQNGKHWIEQLPDDMPPEKFLYSMIGYHIECGPSLCGIAMTQGPQKRVVNIGLGIKQLTVEPRGISVAVYLESLSHKLTPNEMALIPLDEGDETALRRLTIILALKEAYIHAIGQPIGFDYSRLEFNVPEGKAWGDGHPLQGWEFRIWSAALGVARGDRLVEEQYQCVCAFFRGTKESTFLWKDERKALDTWVQFINIDQMIKVIPKLMA
;
A
#
# COMPACT_ATOMS: atom_id res chain seq x y z
N MET A 1 5.24 -0.82 72.58
CA MET A 1 4.66 0.39 71.97
C MET A 1 5.72 1.00 71.06
N SER A 2 6.15 0.31 70.00
CA SER A 2 5.57 0.30 68.64
C SER A 2 5.60 1.68 67.97
N GLY A 3 6.79 2.05 67.48
CA GLY A 3 6.97 3.16 66.54
C GLY A 3 6.61 2.70 65.13
N THR A 4 5.66 3.39 64.50
CA THR A 4 5.20 3.13 63.14
C THR A 4 5.89 4.08 62.17
N ALA A 5 6.71 3.48 61.30
CA ALA A 5 7.34 4.12 60.15
C ALA A 5 6.29 4.58 59.13
N GLY A 6 6.48 5.78 58.57
CA GLY A 6 5.69 6.29 57.45
C GLY A 6 6.04 5.56 56.13
N PRO A 7 5.10 5.45 55.18
CA PRO A 7 5.34 4.70 53.97
C PRO A 7 6.16 5.53 52.97
N SER A 8 7.22 4.91 52.45
CA SER A 8 8.01 5.38 51.32
C SER A 8 7.22 5.24 50.02
N VAL A 9 7.13 6.34 49.28
CA VAL A 9 6.50 6.42 47.96
C VAL A 9 7.48 5.84 46.93
N ASN A 10 7.24 4.60 46.50
CA ASN A 10 7.89 4.03 45.33
C ASN A 10 7.16 4.51 44.06
N ASN A 11 7.76 5.47 43.35
CA ASN A 11 7.34 5.85 42.00
C ASN A 11 7.88 4.84 40.98
N THR A 12 7.14 3.76 40.75
CA THR A 12 7.29 2.91 39.56
C THR A 12 6.27 3.33 38.51
N VAL A 13 6.77 3.98 37.46
CA VAL A 13 6.01 4.28 36.24
C VAL A 13 5.65 2.94 35.56
N PRO A 14 4.37 2.64 35.29
CA PRO A 14 4.04 1.46 34.50
C PRO A 14 4.39 1.71 33.03
N SER A 15 5.32 0.92 32.51
CA SER A 15 5.61 0.82 31.08
C SER A 15 4.33 0.44 30.32
N SER A 16 3.85 1.33 29.46
CA SER A 16 2.72 1.12 28.55
C SER A 16 3.08 0.12 27.45
N HIS A 17 3.04 -1.17 27.78
CA HIS A 17 2.89 -2.20 26.76
C HIS A 17 1.47 -2.10 26.19
N LEU A 18 1.34 -1.50 25.00
CA LEU A 18 0.18 -1.63 24.13
C LEU A 18 0.02 -3.10 23.74
N SER A 19 -0.67 -3.88 24.57
CA SER A 19 -1.23 -5.17 24.22
C SER A 19 -2.48 -4.93 23.37
N LEU A 20 -2.29 -4.81 22.06
CA LEU A 20 -3.38 -4.91 21.08
C LEU A 20 -3.84 -6.37 20.98
N VAL A 21 -4.62 -6.82 21.96
CA VAL A 21 -5.48 -7.99 21.77
C VAL A 21 -6.81 -7.45 21.25
N PRO A 22 -7.16 -7.66 19.96
CA PRO A 22 -8.44 -7.21 19.45
C PRO A 22 -9.58 -7.98 20.14
N PRO A 23 -10.74 -7.33 20.37
CA PRO A 23 -11.91 -8.01 20.94
C PRO A 23 -12.38 -9.13 20.00
N PRO A 24 -13.09 -10.15 20.51
CA PRO A 24 -13.57 -11.27 19.70
C PRO A 24 -14.64 -10.77 18.73
N GLN A 25 -14.24 -10.53 17.48
CA GLN A 25 -15.13 -10.15 16.39
C GLN A 25 -15.73 -11.41 15.76
N SER A 26 -17.03 -11.37 15.47
CA SER A 26 -17.76 -12.43 14.77
C SER A 26 -17.02 -12.83 13.48
N LEU A 27 -16.75 -14.14 13.33
CA LEU A 27 -15.92 -14.80 12.31
C LEU A 27 -16.29 -14.53 10.83
N ALA A 28 -17.30 -13.69 10.55
CA ALA A 28 -17.81 -13.44 9.21
C ALA A 28 -17.51 -12.03 8.65
N GLN A 29 -17.15 -11.02 9.46
CA GLN A 29 -17.45 -9.64 9.05
C GLN A 29 -16.34 -8.64 8.75
N ASP A 30 -15.05 -8.85 9.05
CA ASP A 30 -14.02 -7.94 8.53
C ASP A 30 -12.69 -8.66 8.25
N CYS A 31 -12.26 -8.68 6.99
CA CYS A 31 -10.86 -8.97 6.66
C CYS A 31 -10.10 -7.67 6.90
N PRO A 32 -9.33 -7.53 8.00
CA PRO A 32 -8.66 -6.27 8.33
C PRO A 32 -7.70 -5.88 7.20
N ILE A 33 -7.48 -4.59 7.04
CA ILE A 33 -6.56 -4.05 6.04
C ILE A 33 -5.46 -3.33 6.76
N LEU A 34 -4.24 -3.61 6.30
CA LEU A 34 -3.05 -2.92 6.72
C LEU A 34 -2.31 -2.46 5.48
N ILE A 35 -1.86 -1.22 5.49
CA ILE A 35 -1.09 -0.62 4.42
C ILE A 35 0.18 -0.04 5.02
N TRP A 36 1.33 -0.38 4.45
CA TRP A 36 2.57 0.32 4.77
C TRP A 36 2.97 1.17 3.59
N MET A 37 3.29 2.43 3.87
CA MET A 37 3.77 3.40 2.89
C MET A 37 5.22 3.73 3.23
N LEU A 38 6.12 3.38 2.32
CA LEU A 38 7.56 3.61 2.43
C LEU A 38 7.95 4.87 1.69
N SER A 39 8.41 5.87 2.42
CA SER A 39 9.02 7.07 1.85
C SER A 39 10.49 6.84 1.49
N LEU A 40 10.82 7.12 0.23
CA LEU A 40 12.20 7.27 -0.25
C LEU A 40 12.59 8.74 -0.15
N ASN A 41 12.68 9.23 1.09
CA ASN A 41 12.86 10.65 1.41
C ASN A 41 14.31 11.16 1.26
N ARG A 42 15.22 10.31 0.78
CA ARG A 42 16.61 10.63 0.42
C ARG A 42 17.07 9.66 -0.67
N GLU A 43 18.21 9.97 -1.27
CA GLU A 43 18.92 9.04 -2.15
C GLU A 43 19.45 7.83 -1.36
N TYR A 44 19.43 6.68 -2.00
CA TYR A 44 20.00 5.43 -1.48
C TYR A 44 21.48 5.36 -1.85
N THR A 45 22.26 4.57 -1.12
CA THR A 45 23.67 4.31 -1.48
C THR A 45 23.84 3.01 -2.24
N ALA A 46 24.96 2.85 -2.94
CA ALA A 46 25.28 1.61 -3.64
C ALA A 46 25.35 0.39 -2.69
N GLU A 47 25.83 0.60 -1.46
CA GLU A 47 25.88 -0.44 -0.42
C GLU A 47 24.48 -0.83 0.06
N GLU A 48 23.56 0.14 0.18
CA GLU A 48 22.16 -0.13 0.53
C GLU A 48 21.46 -0.92 -0.59
N TYR A 49 21.73 -0.58 -1.85
CA TYR A 49 21.27 -1.34 -3.01
C TYR A 49 21.80 -2.77 -2.97
N GLU A 50 23.12 -2.95 -2.80
CA GLU A 50 23.77 -4.25 -2.79
C GLU A 50 23.24 -5.15 -1.67
N ALA A 51 23.02 -4.59 -0.48
CA ALA A 51 22.43 -5.30 0.64
C ALA A 51 21.01 -5.80 0.33
N CYS A 52 20.16 -4.96 -0.29
CA CYS A 52 18.81 -5.35 -0.71
C CYS A 52 18.86 -6.46 -1.77
N TYR A 53 19.67 -6.28 -2.81
CA TYR A 53 19.78 -7.21 -3.93
C TYR A 53 20.29 -8.58 -3.47
N THR A 54 21.37 -8.60 -2.68
CA THR A 54 21.97 -9.85 -2.17
C THR A 54 20.99 -10.60 -1.28
N PHE A 55 20.33 -9.90 -0.36
CA PHE A 55 19.33 -10.53 0.51
C PHE A 55 18.19 -11.15 -0.30
N LEU A 56 17.60 -10.41 -1.24
CA LEU A 56 16.47 -10.90 -2.03
C LEU A 56 16.87 -12.07 -2.93
N LYS A 57 18.05 -12.01 -3.54
CA LYS A 57 18.57 -13.08 -4.39
C LYS A 57 18.68 -14.41 -3.64
N ASP A 58 19.05 -14.37 -2.36
CA ASP A 58 19.16 -15.56 -1.52
C ASP A 58 17.81 -15.97 -0.88
N TYR A 59 16.84 -15.05 -0.79
CA TYR A 59 15.58 -15.24 -0.06
C TYR A 59 14.38 -15.61 -0.94
N THR A 60 14.35 -15.12 -2.19
CA THR A 60 13.22 -15.24 -3.10
C THR A 60 13.63 -15.87 -4.42
N ASP A 61 13.17 -17.10 -4.68
CA ASP A 61 13.40 -17.78 -5.96
C ASP A 61 12.37 -17.41 -7.05
N HIS A 62 11.26 -16.77 -6.66
CA HIS A 62 10.09 -16.50 -7.51
C HIS A 62 10.00 -15.06 -8.00
N VAL A 63 10.85 -14.17 -7.47
CA VAL A 63 10.87 -12.75 -7.86
C VAL A 63 11.97 -12.56 -8.89
N ASP A 64 11.62 -12.05 -10.06
CA ASP A 64 12.62 -11.58 -11.02
C ASP A 64 13.19 -10.24 -10.53
N LEU A 65 14.45 -10.26 -10.09
CA LEU A 65 15.17 -9.09 -9.61
C LEU A 65 15.81 -8.29 -10.74
N GLY A 66 15.85 -8.83 -11.97
CA GLY A 66 16.60 -8.26 -13.07
C GLY A 66 18.12 -8.27 -12.84
N PRO A 67 18.90 -7.64 -13.73
CA PRO A 67 20.34 -7.51 -13.56
C PRO A 67 20.69 -6.56 -12.41
N PHE A 68 21.82 -6.81 -11.75
CA PHE A 68 22.39 -5.88 -10.78
C PHE A 68 22.67 -4.52 -11.45
N ASN A 69 22.02 -3.45 -11.00
CA ASN A 69 22.19 -2.11 -11.53
C ASN A 69 21.95 -1.04 -10.45
N ALA A 70 22.98 -0.72 -9.67
CA ALA A 70 22.88 0.22 -8.55
C ALA A 70 22.59 1.68 -8.97
N GLU A 71 22.93 2.06 -10.20
CA GLU A 71 22.71 3.42 -10.73
C GLU A 71 21.26 3.67 -11.17
N ASP A 72 20.45 2.60 -11.27
CA ASP A 72 19.06 2.69 -11.69
C ASP A 72 18.10 2.76 -10.48
N ALA A 73 17.52 3.93 -10.29
CA ALA A 73 16.58 4.19 -9.21
C ALA A 73 15.26 3.42 -9.36
N ASP A 74 14.85 3.02 -10.57
CA ASP A 74 13.71 2.11 -10.75
C ASP A 74 14.05 0.71 -10.26
N SER A 75 15.27 0.22 -10.52
CA SER A 75 15.76 -1.04 -9.98
C SER A 75 15.77 -1.04 -8.45
N PHE A 76 16.29 0.02 -7.81
CA PHE A 76 16.23 0.11 -6.33
C PHE A 76 14.80 0.12 -5.80
N ARG A 77 13.90 0.89 -6.44
CA ARG A 77 12.47 0.94 -6.07
C ARG A 77 11.81 -0.43 -6.17
N HIS A 78 12.12 -1.20 -7.19
CA HIS A 78 11.67 -2.58 -7.31
C HIS A 78 12.17 -3.40 -6.11
N LEU A 79 13.48 -3.44 -5.85
CA LEU A 79 14.07 -4.22 -4.76
C LEU A 79 13.51 -3.85 -3.37
N ILE A 80 13.51 -2.57 -3.01
CA ILE A 80 13.06 -2.13 -1.68
C ILE A 80 11.57 -2.44 -1.45
N THR A 81 10.78 -2.45 -2.52
CA THR A 81 9.36 -2.78 -2.47
C THR A 81 9.15 -4.29 -2.28
N GLN A 82 9.97 -5.14 -2.91
CA GLN A 82 9.94 -6.60 -2.72
C GLN A 82 10.32 -7.03 -1.29
N LEU A 83 10.99 -6.18 -0.52
CA LEU A 83 11.27 -6.43 0.90
C LEU A 83 10.04 -6.26 1.81
N LEU A 84 9.01 -5.53 1.37
CA LEU A 84 7.86 -5.19 2.22
C LEU A 84 7.07 -6.42 2.71
N PRO A 85 6.74 -7.43 1.88
CA PRO A 85 6.08 -8.65 2.36
C PRO A 85 6.93 -9.39 3.40
N VAL A 86 8.26 -9.46 3.19
CA VAL A 86 9.18 -10.14 4.08
C VAL A 86 9.23 -9.49 5.46
N LEU A 87 9.35 -8.16 5.47
CA LEU A 87 9.35 -7.36 6.70
C LEU A 87 8.02 -7.45 7.44
N MET A 88 6.92 -7.50 6.70
CA MET A 88 5.61 -7.69 7.28
C MET A 88 5.52 -9.00 8.06
N MET A 89 5.93 -10.11 7.44
CA MET A 89 5.89 -11.43 8.08
C MET A 89 6.78 -11.47 9.33
N ARG A 90 7.95 -10.82 9.28
CA ARG A 90 8.79 -10.63 10.46
C ARG A 90 8.10 -9.81 11.55
N HIS A 91 7.48 -8.68 11.21
CA HIS A 91 6.77 -7.85 12.18
C HIS A 91 5.65 -8.66 12.85
N ARG A 92 4.98 -9.53 12.10
CA ARG A 92 3.96 -10.47 12.61
C ARG A 92 4.54 -11.65 13.39
N ARG A 93 5.87 -11.73 13.51
CA ARG A 93 6.64 -12.79 14.18
C ARG A 93 6.40 -14.18 13.58
N ILE A 94 6.18 -14.24 12.26
CA ILE A 94 6.00 -15.49 11.54
C ILE A 94 7.34 -15.84 10.87
N PRO A 95 8.03 -16.93 11.29
CA PRO A 95 9.31 -17.33 10.71
C PRO A 95 9.19 -17.66 9.23
N ARG A 96 10.24 -17.40 8.44
CA ARG A 96 10.26 -17.70 6.99
C ARG A 96 9.94 -19.15 6.66
N SER A 97 10.39 -20.09 7.50
CA SER A 97 10.11 -21.52 7.33
C SER A 97 8.61 -21.85 7.40
N LYS A 98 7.79 -21.00 8.03
CA LYS A 98 6.36 -21.22 8.31
C LYS A 98 5.43 -20.53 7.32
N TRP A 99 5.91 -20.04 6.19
CA TRP A 99 5.04 -19.52 5.14
C TRP A 99 5.60 -19.72 3.73
N ARG A 100 4.72 -19.57 2.75
CA ARG A 100 4.99 -19.58 1.31
C ARG A 100 4.26 -18.43 0.66
N ASP A 101 4.92 -17.79 -0.29
CA ASP A 101 4.25 -16.90 -1.23
C ASP A 101 3.69 -17.73 -2.38
N GLN A 102 2.49 -17.39 -2.81
CA GLN A 102 1.75 -18.08 -3.86
C GLN A 102 1.26 -17.06 -4.87
N VAL A 103 1.16 -17.49 -6.13
CA VAL A 103 0.83 -16.62 -7.25
C VAL A 103 -0.29 -17.24 -8.08
N THR A 104 -1.30 -16.45 -8.40
CA THR A 104 -2.38 -16.87 -9.31
C THR A 104 -1.90 -16.79 -10.77
N GLN A 105 -2.66 -17.36 -11.70
CA GLN A 105 -2.34 -17.27 -13.13
C GLN A 105 -2.26 -15.82 -13.66
N ASN A 106 -2.95 -14.89 -13.02
CA ASN A 106 -2.94 -13.46 -13.34
C ASN A 106 -2.01 -12.62 -12.44
N GLY A 107 -1.05 -13.25 -11.76
CA GLY A 107 0.00 -12.54 -11.01
C GLY A 107 -0.43 -11.96 -9.66
N LYS A 108 -1.55 -12.39 -9.09
CA LYS A 108 -1.98 -11.97 -7.74
C LYS A 108 -1.30 -12.83 -6.69
N HIS A 109 -0.71 -12.16 -5.70
CA HIS A 109 0.03 -12.81 -4.63
C HIS A 109 -0.82 -13.05 -3.39
N TRP A 110 -0.59 -14.17 -2.72
CA TRP A 110 -1.04 -14.38 -1.35
C TRP A 110 -0.04 -15.24 -0.58
N ILE A 111 0.07 -14.95 0.72
CA ILE A 111 0.89 -15.70 1.64
C ILE A 111 0.04 -16.78 2.32
N GLU A 112 0.51 -18.01 2.22
CA GLU A 112 -0.02 -19.16 2.97
C GLU A 112 0.90 -19.45 4.15
N GLN A 113 0.32 -19.51 5.35
CA GLN A 113 1.02 -19.95 6.55
C GLN A 113 0.94 -21.48 6.65
N LEU A 114 2.04 -22.14 7.01
CA LEU A 114 2.05 -23.60 7.13
C LEU A 114 1.15 -24.06 8.29
N PRO A 115 0.40 -25.17 8.13
CA PRO A 115 -0.64 -25.58 9.07
C PRO A 115 -0.11 -26.22 10.36
N ASP A 116 1.21 -26.52 10.45
CA ASP A 116 1.83 -27.38 11.47
C ASP A 116 1.40 -27.07 12.92
N ASP A 117 1.05 -25.82 13.22
CA ASP A 117 0.70 -25.34 14.56
C ASP A 117 -0.69 -24.66 14.60
N MET A 118 -1.53 -24.83 13.57
CA MET A 118 -2.77 -24.08 13.41
C MET A 118 -4.01 -24.99 13.28
N PRO A 119 -5.07 -24.75 14.08
CA PRO A 119 -6.36 -25.40 13.88
C PRO A 119 -6.91 -25.18 12.46
N PRO A 120 -7.60 -26.16 11.85
CA PRO A 120 -8.12 -26.04 10.47
C PRO A 120 -9.00 -24.81 10.24
N GLU A 121 -9.83 -24.44 11.22
CA GLU A 121 -10.67 -23.25 11.16
C GLU A 121 -9.86 -21.96 11.09
N LYS A 122 -8.72 -21.89 11.81
CA LYS A 122 -7.84 -20.71 11.76
C LYS A 122 -7.04 -20.68 10.46
N PHE A 123 -6.63 -21.83 9.96
CA PHE A 123 -5.89 -21.95 8.69
C PHE A 123 -6.67 -21.36 7.51
N LEU A 124 -7.98 -21.63 7.46
CA LEU A 124 -8.85 -21.07 6.41
C LEU A 124 -8.87 -19.54 6.41
N TYR A 125 -8.59 -18.88 7.55
CA TYR A 125 -8.59 -17.43 7.70
C TYR A 125 -7.19 -16.84 7.91
N SER A 126 -6.12 -17.64 7.77
CA SER A 126 -4.74 -17.19 7.96
C SER A 126 -4.08 -16.67 6.70
N MET A 127 -4.73 -16.81 5.54
CA MET A 127 -4.17 -16.38 4.26
C MET A 127 -4.09 -14.86 4.22
N ILE A 128 -2.98 -14.34 3.69
CA ILE A 128 -2.74 -12.90 3.59
C ILE A 128 -2.55 -12.58 2.12
N GLY A 129 -3.57 -11.97 1.52
CA GLY A 129 -3.42 -11.41 0.18
C GLY A 129 -2.75 -10.05 0.27
N TYR A 130 -1.89 -9.76 -0.70
CA TYR A 130 -1.22 -8.47 -0.75
C TYR A 130 -0.98 -8.00 -2.17
N HIS A 131 -0.70 -6.71 -2.29
CA HIS A 131 -0.20 -6.11 -3.50
C HIS A 131 0.78 -5.01 -3.11
N ILE A 132 1.84 -4.88 -3.90
CA ILE A 132 2.88 -3.88 -3.73
C ILE A 132 2.86 -2.93 -4.92
N GLU A 133 3.16 -1.65 -4.68
CA GLU A 133 3.18 -0.62 -5.71
C GLU A 133 4.31 0.38 -5.43
N CYS A 134 4.90 0.96 -6.48
CA CYS A 134 5.94 1.97 -6.35
C CYS A 134 5.68 3.21 -7.22
N GLY A 135 5.61 4.37 -6.58
CA GLY A 135 5.74 5.68 -7.22
C GLY A 135 7.21 6.18 -7.23
N PRO A 136 7.44 7.43 -7.64
CA PRO A 136 8.78 8.04 -7.68
C PRO A 136 9.53 8.06 -6.35
N SER A 137 8.88 8.49 -5.26
CA SER A 137 9.49 8.56 -3.92
C SER A 137 8.66 7.89 -2.84
N LEU A 138 7.63 7.14 -3.24
CA LEU A 138 6.68 6.51 -2.35
C LEU A 138 6.38 5.10 -2.83
N CYS A 139 6.79 4.11 -2.05
CA CYS A 139 6.44 2.71 -2.28
C CYS A 139 5.38 2.28 -1.27
N GLY A 140 4.67 1.19 -1.53
CA GLY A 140 3.71 0.69 -0.58
C GLY A 140 3.37 -0.79 -0.74
N ILE A 141 2.84 -1.34 0.34
CA ILE A 141 2.19 -2.65 0.36
C ILE A 141 0.81 -2.50 0.98
N ALA A 142 -0.21 -3.01 0.30
CA ALA A 142 -1.53 -3.21 0.86
C ALA A 142 -1.72 -4.70 1.14
N MET A 143 -2.26 -5.05 2.30
CA MET A 143 -2.60 -6.44 2.63
C MET A 143 -3.94 -6.56 3.32
N THR A 144 -4.51 -7.74 3.20
CA THR A 144 -5.67 -8.16 3.97
C THR A 144 -5.59 -9.62 4.34
N GLN A 145 -6.22 -10.00 5.46
CA GLN A 145 -6.19 -11.36 5.97
C GLN A 145 -7.60 -11.99 5.97
N GLY A 146 -7.68 -13.26 5.58
CA GLY A 146 -8.92 -14.03 5.56
C GLY A 146 -8.83 -15.24 4.64
N PRO A 147 -9.97 -15.78 4.18
CA PRO A 147 -10.01 -16.85 3.18
C PRO A 147 -9.38 -16.40 1.87
N GLN A 148 -8.64 -17.29 1.20
CA GLN A 148 -7.93 -17.01 -0.06
C GLN A 148 -8.78 -16.19 -1.05
N LYS A 149 -10.01 -16.65 -1.33
CA LYS A 149 -10.96 -15.98 -2.24
C LYS A 149 -11.35 -14.54 -1.87
N ARG A 150 -11.15 -14.14 -0.61
CA ARG A 150 -11.45 -12.78 -0.09
C ARG A 150 -10.22 -11.90 0.01
N VAL A 151 -9.02 -12.44 -0.19
CA VAL A 151 -7.77 -11.69 0.00
C VAL A 151 -6.97 -11.49 -1.28
N VAL A 152 -7.09 -12.39 -2.26
CA VAL A 152 -6.33 -12.30 -3.52
C VAL A 152 -6.67 -11.05 -4.35
N ASN A 153 -7.91 -10.57 -4.26
CA ASN A 153 -8.39 -9.39 -4.99
C ASN A 153 -8.12 -8.12 -4.18
N ILE A 154 -6.87 -7.68 -4.15
CA ILE A 154 -6.41 -6.45 -3.52
C ILE A 154 -5.41 -5.73 -4.42
N GLY A 155 -5.50 -4.41 -4.54
CA GLY A 155 -4.64 -3.59 -5.38
C GLY A 155 -4.40 -2.23 -4.77
N LEU A 156 -3.23 -1.66 -5.07
CA LEU A 156 -2.78 -0.37 -4.59
C LEU A 156 -2.47 0.48 -5.82
N GLY A 157 -2.95 1.72 -5.84
CA GLY A 157 -2.62 2.72 -6.84
C GLY A 157 -1.96 3.90 -6.14
N ILE A 158 -0.85 4.38 -6.69
CA ILE A 158 -0.07 5.49 -6.14
C ILE A 158 0.22 6.46 -7.28
N LYS A 159 -0.34 7.67 -7.19
CA LYS A 159 -0.12 8.71 -8.20
C LYS A 159 0.41 9.99 -7.56
N GLN A 160 1.56 10.44 -8.05
CA GLN A 160 2.12 11.73 -7.65
C GLN A 160 1.26 12.85 -8.23
N LEU A 161 1.02 13.88 -7.43
CA LEU A 161 0.32 15.10 -7.80
C LEU A 161 1.29 16.04 -8.53
N THR A 162 1.69 15.66 -9.74
CA THR A 162 2.60 16.44 -10.59
C THR A 162 2.18 16.33 -12.05
N VAL A 163 2.61 17.31 -12.84
CA VAL A 163 2.44 17.34 -14.28
C VAL A 163 3.74 16.89 -14.95
N GLU A 164 3.63 16.00 -15.93
CA GLU A 164 4.77 15.52 -16.72
C GLU A 164 4.50 15.62 -18.23
N PRO A 165 5.44 16.13 -19.05
CA PRO A 165 6.74 16.69 -18.66
C PRO A 165 6.63 18.03 -17.91
N ARG A 166 7.62 18.33 -17.06
CA ARG A 166 7.69 19.59 -16.31
C ARG A 166 7.52 20.83 -17.20
N GLY A 167 6.72 21.78 -16.73
CA GLY A 167 6.54 23.09 -17.36
C GLY A 167 5.34 23.21 -18.31
N ILE A 168 4.58 22.13 -18.54
CA ILE A 168 3.29 22.21 -19.25
C ILE A 168 2.16 22.53 -18.27
N SER A 169 1.05 23.08 -18.77
CA SER A 169 -0.13 23.38 -17.95
C SER A 169 -0.94 22.12 -17.61
N VAL A 170 -1.74 22.19 -16.54
CA VAL A 170 -2.64 21.09 -16.14
C VAL A 170 -3.65 20.76 -17.25
N ALA A 171 -4.15 21.76 -17.97
CA ALA A 171 -5.07 21.55 -19.09
C ALA A 171 -4.43 20.70 -20.22
N VAL A 172 -3.19 20.99 -20.60
CA VAL A 172 -2.47 20.23 -21.64
C VAL A 172 -2.15 18.82 -21.15
N TYR A 173 -1.77 18.68 -19.88
CA TYR A 173 -1.54 17.37 -19.27
C TYR A 173 -2.80 16.52 -19.26
N LEU A 174 -3.94 17.10 -18.87
CA LEU A 174 -5.24 16.44 -18.90
C LEU A 174 -5.61 15.99 -20.32
N GLU A 175 -5.44 16.87 -21.32
CA GLU A 175 -5.68 16.53 -22.73
C GLU A 175 -4.84 15.34 -23.17
N SER A 176 -3.56 15.28 -22.78
CA SER A 176 -2.67 14.15 -23.07
C SER A 176 -3.14 12.83 -22.47
N LEU A 177 -3.90 12.88 -21.37
CA LEU A 177 -4.43 11.73 -20.64
C LEU A 177 -5.91 11.43 -20.93
N SER A 178 -6.55 12.20 -21.81
CA SER A 178 -7.97 12.06 -22.16
C SER A 178 -8.35 10.64 -22.60
N HIS A 179 -7.45 9.95 -23.31
CA HIS A 179 -7.64 8.56 -23.73
C HIS A 179 -7.75 7.55 -22.58
N LYS A 180 -7.36 7.91 -21.36
CA LYS A 180 -7.49 7.06 -20.15
C LYS A 180 -8.79 7.35 -19.37
N LEU A 181 -9.56 8.34 -19.80
CA LEU A 181 -10.71 8.86 -19.09
C LEU A 181 -11.97 8.67 -19.93
N THR A 182 -13.09 8.43 -19.25
CA THR A 182 -14.40 8.46 -19.87
C THR A 182 -14.87 9.91 -20.04
N PRO A 183 -15.83 10.19 -20.94
CA PRO A 183 -16.43 11.52 -21.06
C PRO A 183 -17.03 12.04 -19.74
N ASN A 184 -17.61 11.14 -18.93
CA ASN A 184 -18.18 11.50 -17.63
C ASN A 184 -17.08 11.88 -16.63
N GLU A 185 -15.97 11.13 -16.58
CA GLU A 185 -14.83 11.48 -15.72
C GLU A 185 -14.18 12.80 -16.14
N MET A 186 -14.07 13.06 -17.44
CA MET A 186 -13.57 14.35 -17.95
C MET A 186 -14.44 15.51 -17.47
N ALA A 187 -15.76 15.36 -17.48
CA ALA A 187 -16.70 16.37 -16.98
C ALA A 187 -16.61 16.59 -15.46
N LEU A 188 -16.05 15.64 -14.71
CA LEU A 188 -15.85 15.77 -13.26
C LEU A 188 -14.58 16.52 -12.88
N ILE A 189 -13.72 16.91 -13.84
CA ILE A 189 -12.45 17.60 -13.59
C ILE A 189 -12.64 19.11 -13.78
N PRO A 190 -12.68 19.89 -12.68
CA PRO A 190 -13.07 21.30 -12.74
C PRO A 190 -11.86 22.19 -13.08
N LEU A 191 -11.59 22.37 -14.38
CA LEU A 191 -10.48 23.23 -14.85
C LEU A 191 -10.68 24.71 -14.46
N ASP A 192 -11.91 25.14 -14.22
CA ASP A 192 -12.29 26.49 -13.81
C ASP A 192 -12.12 26.76 -12.30
N GLU A 193 -12.05 25.71 -11.48
CA GLU A 193 -11.78 25.81 -10.03
C GLU A 193 -10.28 25.87 -9.69
N GLY A 194 -9.42 25.82 -10.71
CA GLY A 194 -7.97 25.99 -10.59
C GLY A 194 -7.16 24.70 -10.77
N ASP A 195 -5.91 24.88 -11.22
CA ASP A 195 -4.98 23.81 -11.62
C ASP A 195 -4.76 22.76 -10.53
N GLU A 196 -4.63 23.15 -9.26
CA GLU A 196 -4.41 22.21 -8.16
C GLU A 196 -5.62 21.28 -7.95
N THR A 197 -6.83 21.82 -7.96
CA THR A 197 -8.08 21.07 -7.80
C THR A 197 -8.29 20.10 -8.97
N ALA A 198 -8.08 20.59 -10.20
CA ALA A 198 -8.20 19.79 -11.41
C ALA A 198 -7.18 18.63 -11.42
N LEU A 199 -5.91 18.93 -11.12
CA LEU A 199 -4.85 17.92 -11.04
C LEU A 199 -5.17 16.89 -9.96
N ARG A 200 -5.63 17.33 -8.78
CA ARG A 200 -6.01 16.42 -7.70
C ARG A 200 -7.12 15.47 -8.10
N ARG A 201 -8.16 15.97 -8.76
CA ARG A 201 -9.27 15.13 -9.25
C ARG A 201 -8.80 14.11 -10.26
N LEU A 202 -8.00 14.55 -11.24
CA LEU A 202 -7.39 13.68 -12.25
C LEU A 202 -6.56 12.56 -11.59
N THR A 203 -5.66 12.93 -10.68
CA THR A 203 -4.77 11.99 -9.98
C THR A 203 -5.55 10.96 -9.16
N ILE A 204 -6.65 11.35 -8.49
CA ILE A 204 -7.52 10.41 -7.77
C ILE A 204 -8.16 9.39 -8.73
N ILE A 205 -8.71 9.85 -9.86
CA ILE A 205 -9.36 8.96 -10.85
C ILE A 205 -8.34 7.95 -11.39
N LEU A 206 -7.14 8.41 -11.73
CA LEU A 206 -6.08 7.53 -12.22
C LEU A 206 -5.62 6.52 -11.16
N ALA A 207 -5.48 6.94 -9.90
CA ALA A 207 -5.13 6.03 -8.80
C ALA A 207 -6.24 5.00 -8.53
N LEU A 208 -7.52 5.37 -8.66
CA LEU A 208 -8.66 4.45 -8.56
C LEU A 208 -8.62 3.37 -9.65
N LYS A 209 -8.42 3.78 -10.91
CA LYS A 209 -8.30 2.85 -12.04
C LYS A 209 -7.12 1.91 -11.85
N GLU A 210 -5.95 2.45 -11.47
CA GLU A 210 -4.74 1.68 -11.20
C GLU A 210 -4.95 0.65 -10.08
N ALA A 211 -5.46 1.09 -8.93
CA ALA A 211 -5.73 0.19 -7.81
C ALA A 211 -6.70 -0.93 -8.20
N TYR A 212 -7.74 -0.63 -8.99
CA TYR A 212 -8.70 -1.63 -9.44
C TYR A 212 -8.08 -2.66 -10.38
N ILE A 213 -7.38 -2.23 -11.45
CA ILE A 213 -6.75 -3.16 -12.40
C ILE A 213 -5.71 -4.05 -11.71
N HIS A 214 -4.98 -3.49 -10.74
CA HIS A 214 -4.06 -4.24 -9.92
C HIS A 214 -4.80 -5.27 -9.09
N ALA A 215 -5.94 -4.92 -8.49
CA ALA A 215 -6.72 -5.83 -7.68
C ALA A 215 -7.29 -7.02 -8.47
N ILE A 216 -7.70 -6.82 -9.72
CA ILE A 216 -8.19 -7.89 -10.59
C ILE A 216 -7.09 -8.59 -11.42
N GLY A 217 -5.84 -8.16 -11.30
CA GLY A 217 -4.68 -8.76 -11.97
C GLY A 217 -4.70 -8.57 -13.48
N GLN A 218 -5.15 -7.41 -13.96
CA GLN A 218 -5.03 -7.08 -15.38
C GLN A 218 -3.58 -6.72 -15.72
N PRO A 219 -3.09 -7.11 -16.92
CA PRO A 219 -1.73 -6.82 -17.33
C PRO A 219 -1.53 -5.34 -17.69
N ILE A 220 -0.26 -4.95 -17.83
CA ILE A 220 0.14 -3.67 -18.40
C ILE A 220 -0.51 -3.51 -19.79
N GLY A 221 -1.02 -2.31 -20.06
CA GLY A 221 -1.71 -2.01 -21.33
C GLY A 221 -3.23 -2.22 -21.28
N PHE A 222 -3.81 -2.56 -20.13
CA PHE A 222 -5.27 -2.52 -19.95
C PHE A 222 -5.82 -1.13 -20.30
N ASP A 223 -6.92 -1.09 -21.05
CA ASP A 223 -7.57 0.14 -21.47
C ASP A 223 -8.37 0.75 -20.32
N TYR A 224 -7.87 1.88 -19.79
CA TYR A 224 -8.46 2.60 -18.67
C TYR A 224 -9.83 3.21 -19.01
N SER A 225 -10.14 3.43 -20.29
CA SER A 225 -11.44 3.99 -20.72
C SER A 225 -12.61 3.01 -20.49
N ARG A 226 -12.32 1.72 -20.26
CA ARG A 226 -13.31 0.69 -19.90
C ARG A 226 -13.83 0.82 -18.47
N LEU A 227 -13.13 1.57 -17.63
CA LEU A 227 -13.52 1.83 -16.25
C LEU A 227 -14.09 3.23 -16.13
N GLU A 228 -15.10 3.42 -15.30
CA GLU A 228 -15.64 4.73 -14.97
C GLU A 228 -15.75 4.86 -13.46
N PHE A 229 -15.19 5.93 -12.90
CA PHE A 229 -15.29 6.27 -11.48
C PHE A 229 -16.02 7.61 -11.32
N ASN A 230 -17.27 7.56 -10.88
CA ASN A 230 -18.00 8.73 -10.42
C ASN A 230 -17.70 8.94 -8.93
N VAL A 231 -16.62 9.65 -8.70
CA VAL A 231 -16.04 9.92 -7.38
C VAL A 231 -17.01 10.67 -6.44
N PRO A 232 -17.72 11.74 -6.88
CA PRO A 232 -18.70 12.43 -6.03
C PRO A 232 -19.89 11.57 -5.59
N GLU A 233 -20.39 10.69 -6.46
CA GLU A 233 -21.54 9.83 -6.14
C GLU A 233 -21.13 8.49 -5.50
N GLY A 234 -19.82 8.21 -5.40
CA GLY A 234 -19.33 6.94 -4.86
C GLY A 234 -19.75 5.74 -5.70
N LYS A 235 -19.74 5.87 -7.02
CA LYS A 235 -20.09 4.79 -7.95
C LYS A 235 -18.95 4.49 -8.90
N ALA A 236 -18.83 3.24 -9.30
CA ALA A 236 -17.89 2.83 -10.33
C ALA A 236 -18.45 1.72 -11.22
N TRP A 237 -17.98 1.71 -12.46
CA TRP A 237 -18.35 0.74 -13.48
C TRP A 237 -17.12 0.20 -14.19
N GLY A 238 -17.19 -1.03 -14.66
CA GLY A 238 -16.25 -1.64 -15.59
C GLY A 238 -17.03 -2.30 -16.71
N ASP A 239 -16.71 -1.99 -17.96
CA ASP A 239 -17.42 -2.49 -19.14
C ASP A 239 -18.94 -2.29 -19.06
N GLY A 240 -19.38 -1.14 -18.53
CA GLY A 240 -20.79 -0.82 -18.32
C GLY A 240 -21.46 -1.54 -17.14
N HIS A 241 -20.76 -2.41 -16.41
CA HIS A 241 -21.30 -3.13 -15.26
C HIS A 241 -20.86 -2.47 -13.95
N PRO A 242 -21.76 -2.26 -12.98
CA PRO A 242 -21.39 -1.70 -11.67
C PRO A 242 -20.36 -2.57 -10.96
N LEU A 243 -19.33 -1.95 -10.36
CA LEU A 243 -18.29 -2.64 -9.61
C LEU A 243 -18.75 -3.01 -8.19
N GLN A 244 -19.85 -3.75 -8.10
CA GLN A 244 -20.44 -4.17 -6.82
C GLN A 244 -19.46 -5.02 -6.02
N GLY A 245 -19.49 -4.85 -4.70
CA GLY A 245 -18.67 -5.61 -3.78
C GLY A 245 -17.25 -5.11 -3.61
N TRP A 246 -16.87 -4.03 -4.30
CA TRP A 246 -15.57 -3.38 -4.15
C TRP A 246 -15.60 -2.28 -3.09
N GLU A 247 -14.57 -2.25 -2.26
CA GLU A 247 -14.31 -1.14 -1.35
C GLU A 247 -13.04 -0.44 -1.82
N PHE A 248 -13.11 0.88 -1.95
CA PHE A 248 -12.02 1.77 -2.33
C PHE A 248 -11.70 2.67 -1.13
N ARG A 249 -10.46 2.59 -0.63
CA ARG A 249 -9.96 3.49 0.41
C ARG A 249 -9.03 4.50 -0.24
N ILE A 250 -9.30 5.78 -0.04
CA ILE A 250 -8.62 6.89 -0.70
C ILE A 250 -8.00 7.78 0.37
N TRP A 251 -6.73 8.12 0.21
CA TRP A 251 -6.00 9.03 1.08
C TRP A 251 -4.89 9.77 0.34
N SER A 252 -4.45 10.89 0.91
CA SER A 252 -3.30 11.63 0.43
C SER A 252 -2.05 11.35 1.27
N ALA A 253 -0.88 11.43 0.65
CA ALA A 253 0.41 11.40 1.33
C ALA A 253 1.25 12.61 0.90
N ALA A 254 1.89 13.27 1.86
CA ALA A 254 2.81 14.38 1.61
C ALA A 254 4.18 14.03 2.20
N LEU A 255 5.24 14.25 1.41
CA LEU A 255 6.59 13.83 1.72
C LEU A 255 7.56 14.98 1.49
N GLY A 256 8.49 15.18 2.43
CA GLY A 256 9.70 15.96 2.16
C GLY A 256 10.79 15.02 1.67
N VAL A 257 11.28 15.23 0.45
CA VAL A 257 12.30 14.41 -0.20
C VAL A 257 13.57 15.23 -0.39
N ALA A 258 14.67 14.79 0.21
CA ALA A 258 15.98 15.38 0.00
C ALA A 258 16.50 15.02 -1.40
N ARG A 259 16.77 16.06 -2.21
CA ARG A 259 17.37 15.97 -3.55
C ARG A 259 18.59 16.89 -3.57
N GLY A 260 19.77 16.33 -3.35
CA GLY A 260 20.97 17.11 -3.05
C GLY A 260 20.75 18.03 -1.83
N ASP A 261 21.06 19.31 -1.98
CA ASP A 261 20.94 20.30 -0.90
C ASP A 261 19.52 20.87 -0.72
N ARG A 262 18.52 20.36 -1.45
CA ARG A 262 17.15 20.87 -1.43
C ARG A 262 16.17 19.85 -0.86
N LEU A 263 15.27 20.31 0.01
CA LEU A 263 14.09 19.56 0.40
C LEU A 263 12.96 19.89 -0.56
N VAL A 264 12.46 18.91 -1.28
CA VAL A 264 11.32 19.03 -2.21
C VAL A 264 10.09 18.43 -1.55
N GLU A 265 8.99 19.17 -1.53
CA GLU A 265 7.71 18.61 -1.12
C GLU A 265 7.07 17.87 -2.30
N GLU A 266 6.70 16.61 -2.09
CA GLU A 266 5.98 15.81 -3.05
C GLU A 266 4.66 15.35 -2.43
N GLN A 267 3.57 15.45 -3.20
CA GLN A 267 2.24 15.04 -2.79
C GLN A 267 1.75 13.89 -3.67
N TYR A 268 0.99 12.98 -3.08
CA TYR A 268 0.51 11.76 -3.71
C TYR A 268 -0.95 11.50 -3.37
N GLN A 269 -1.70 10.97 -4.32
CA GLN A 269 -3.00 10.33 -4.09
C GLN A 269 -2.80 8.82 -4.12
N CYS A 270 -3.28 8.17 -3.07
CA CYS A 270 -3.14 6.74 -2.86
C CYS A 270 -4.52 6.11 -2.75
N VAL A 271 -4.68 4.95 -3.39
CA VAL A 271 -5.94 4.22 -3.39
C VAL A 271 -5.68 2.75 -3.17
N CYS A 272 -6.42 2.13 -2.25
CA CYS A 272 -6.47 0.69 -2.09
C CYS A 272 -7.84 0.18 -2.51
N ALA A 273 -7.88 -0.75 -3.47
CA ALA A 273 -9.08 -1.43 -3.92
C ALA A 273 -9.03 -2.88 -3.47
N PHE A 274 -10.12 -3.39 -2.90
CA PHE A 274 -10.22 -4.80 -2.55
C PHE A 274 -11.66 -5.28 -2.53
N PHE A 275 -11.84 -6.57 -2.80
CA PHE A 275 -13.15 -7.16 -2.95
C PHE A 275 -13.72 -7.65 -1.60
N ARG A 276 -14.81 -7.03 -1.15
CA ARG A 276 -15.57 -7.41 0.04
C ARG A 276 -16.71 -8.38 -0.23
N GLY A 277 -17.28 -8.34 -1.44
CA GLY A 277 -18.47 -9.10 -1.81
C GLY A 277 -19.78 -8.51 -1.28
N THR A 278 -19.80 -7.21 -0.99
CA THR A 278 -21.02 -6.45 -0.66
C THR A 278 -21.91 -6.21 -1.89
N LYS A 279 -23.16 -5.80 -1.67
CA LYS A 279 -24.10 -5.49 -2.77
C LYS A 279 -23.75 -4.20 -3.52
N GLU A 280 -23.10 -3.27 -2.83
CA GLU A 280 -22.72 -1.97 -3.37
C GLU A 280 -21.20 -1.83 -3.38
N SER A 281 -20.71 -0.88 -4.17
CA SER A 281 -19.36 -0.34 -4.05
C SER A 281 -19.31 0.64 -2.87
N THR A 282 -18.19 0.67 -2.15
CA THR A 282 -17.99 1.57 -1.01
C THR A 282 -16.75 2.43 -1.23
N PHE A 283 -16.86 3.72 -0.96
CA PHE A 283 -15.75 4.67 -1.05
C PHE A 283 -15.49 5.26 0.34
N LEU A 284 -14.27 5.11 0.84
CA LEU A 284 -13.85 5.60 2.14
C LEU A 284 -12.73 6.62 1.97
N TRP A 285 -13.05 7.87 2.29
CA TRP A 285 -12.11 8.98 2.28
C TRP A 285 -11.53 9.18 3.66
N LYS A 286 -10.20 9.25 3.75
CA LYS A 286 -9.51 9.49 5.01
C LYS A 286 -8.37 10.47 4.78
N ASP A 287 -8.64 11.73 5.12
CA ASP A 287 -7.65 12.80 5.04
C ASP A 287 -7.02 13.08 6.41
N GLU A 288 -7.70 12.69 7.50
CA GLU A 288 -7.20 12.89 8.85
C GLU A 288 -6.17 11.81 9.23
N ARG A 289 -4.95 12.26 9.55
CA ARG A 289 -3.84 11.39 9.96
C ARG A 289 -4.21 10.39 11.07
N LYS A 290 -4.93 10.84 12.11
CA LYS A 290 -5.37 9.95 13.20
C LYS A 290 -6.28 8.82 12.73
N ALA A 291 -7.11 9.07 11.72
CA ALA A 291 -7.98 8.05 11.15
C ALA A 291 -7.21 7.10 10.22
N LEU A 292 -6.16 7.60 9.55
CA LEU A 292 -5.24 6.80 8.74
C LEU A 292 -4.40 5.86 9.59
N ASP A 293 -3.88 6.29 10.74
CA ASP A 293 -2.99 5.50 11.61
C ASP A 293 -3.61 4.16 12.08
N THR A 294 -4.92 3.99 11.92
CA THR A 294 -5.63 2.73 12.24
C THR A 294 -5.41 1.63 11.19
N TRP A 295 -5.02 1.96 9.96
CA TRP A 295 -4.80 0.98 8.87
C TRP A 295 -3.68 1.36 7.89
N VAL A 296 -3.10 2.56 7.97
CA VAL A 296 -1.92 3.01 7.21
C VAL A 296 -0.78 3.32 8.17
N GLN A 297 0.39 2.74 7.91
CA GLN A 297 1.62 3.04 8.63
C GLN A 297 2.64 3.63 7.65
N PHE A 298 3.19 4.79 8.01
CA PHE A 298 4.27 5.41 7.25
C PHE A 298 5.61 4.99 7.84
N ILE A 299 6.51 4.53 6.97
CA ILE A 299 7.89 4.18 7.26
C ILE A 299 8.81 4.90 6.28
N ASN A 300 10.07 5.12 6.65
CA ASN A 300 11.05 5.74 5.76
C ASN A 300 12.21 4.79 5.40
N ILE A 301 12.99 5.17 4.39
CA ILE A 301 14.12 4.38 3.91
C ILE A 301 15.11 4.03 5.04
N ASP A 302 15.42 4.96 5.95
CA ASP A 302 16.35 4.69 7.06
C ASP A 302 15.83 3.59 8.00
N GLN A 303 14.52 3.59 8.29
CA GLN A 303 13.89 2.56 9.09
C GLN A 303 13.94 1.20 8.38
N MET A 304 13.72 1.18 7.07
CA MET A 304 13.81 -0.04 6.25
C MET A 304 15.22 -0.62 6.26
N ILE A 305 16.22 0.18 5.90
CA ILE A 305 17.62 -0.26 5.79
C ILE A 305 18.14 -0.81 7.13
N LYS A 306 17.79 -0.18 8.26
CA LYS A 306 18.18 -0.67 9.60
C LYS A 306 17.66 -2.07 9.94
N VAL A 307 16.63 -2.56 9.27
CA VAL A 307 16.06 -3.89 9.53
C VAL A 307 16.70 -4.96 8.65
N ILE A 308 17.29 -4.61 7.49
CA ILE A 308 17.88 -5.57 6.54
C ILE A 308 18.92 -6.50 7.20
N PRO A 309 19.92 -6.01 7.96
CA PRO A 309 20.91 -6.89 8.57
C PRO A 309 20.29 -7.89 9.54
N LYS A 310 19.14 -7.53 10.15
CA LYS A 310 18.43 -8.43 11.04
C LYS A 310 17.72 -9.53 10.27
N LEU A 311 17.33 -9.32 9.01
CA LEU A 311 16.70 -10.32 8.14
C LEU A 311 17.69 -11.39 7.68
N MET A 312 18.97 -11.03 7.61
CA MET A 312 20.07 -11.92 7.25
C MET A 312 20.56 -12.81 8.42
N ALA A 313 20.14 -12.51 9.65
CA ALA A 313 20.51 -13.22 10.88
C ALA A 313 19.40 -14.17 11.33
#